data_AF-A0A941UN90-F1
#
_entry.id   AF-A0A941UN90-F1
#
_cell.length_a   1.000
_cell.length_b   1.000
_cell.length_c   1.000
_cell.angle_alpha   90.00
_cell.angle_beta   90.00
_cell.angle_gamma   90.00
#
_symmetry.space_group_name_H-M   'P 1'
#
loop_
_entity.id
_entity.type
_entity.pdbx_description
1 polymer ?
#
loop_
_entity_poly.entity_id
_entity_poly.type
_entity_poly.pdbx_seq_one_letter_code
_entity_poly.pdbx_strand_id
1 'polypeptide(L)'
;MAAPEATASSEAAPAAHTPMMRQYLAIKAQHPEVLLFYRMGDFYELFYDDARRASKLIGITLTQRGASAGAPIPMAGVPVVSVEQYLARLVRLGESVAICEQIGDPANSKGPVERKVVRVVTPGTLTELSLLDAKSDAALAALAFGGRDEVAIAWLVLASGELRVTRTRRGELASELARIAPSEVLLADEPHAPAPEGQAKLQRLPPWHFDADRGGRLLRELLGVATLAAFGVEDEPLMLAATGALLGYAQDTQQARLAHVTRLTVEHQGEFVVLDAVSRRNLELTESLRGDGGPTLFGLLDGNATGMGSRRLRHWLHHPLRDATVARTRQAFIGALIDLDLARSLQASLRNVPDLDRIAARIALASVRPRELAALRDAGPPLAAVASLLAPVDVPGAADWRERCLLPQPIA
;
A
#
# COMPACT_ATOMS: atom_id res chain seq x y z
N MET A 1 -42.34 20.87 -10.06
CA MET A 1 -41.98 20.85 -11.50
C MET A 1 -40.69 21.65 -11.62
N ALA A 2 -39.53 21.13 -12.00
CA ALA A 2 -39.18 19.89 -12.70
C ALA A 2 -38.05 19.13 -11.98
N ALA A 3 -38.05 17.81 -12.12
CA ALA A 3 -37.01 16.91 -11.63
C ALA A 3 -35.80 16.91 -12.59
N PRO A 4 -34.58 16.63 -12.11
CA PRO A 4 -33.40 16.52 -12.98
C PRO A 4 -33.45 15.21 -13.79
N GLU A 5 -33.03 15.30 -15.05
CA GLU A 5 -32.93 14.19 -16.00
C GLU A 5 -31.94 13.14 -15.53
N ALA A 6 -32.44 11.91 -15.37
CA ALA A 6 -31.62 10.72 -15.22
C ALA A 6 -30.90 10.42 -16.54
N THR A 7 -29.57 10.39 -16.50
CA THR A 7 -28.73 9.87 -17.58
C THR A 7 -29.04 8.40 -17.79
N ALA A 8 -29.70 8.09 -18.91
CA ALA A 8 -30.01 6.74 -19.33
C ALA A 8 -28.73 5.98 -19.68
N SER A 9 -28.32 5.06 -18.82
CA SER A 9 -27.40 3.97 -19.18
C SER A 9 -28.11 3.04 -20.16
N SER A 10 -27.56 2.93 -21.36
CA SER A 10 -28.07 2.08 -22.44
C SER A 10 -27.87 0.60 -22.11
N GLU A 11 -28.87 -0.04 -21.51
CA GLU A 11 -29.02 -1.51 -21.54
C GLU A 11 -29.50 -1.94 -22.94
N ALA A 12 -28.56 -2.12 -23.87
CA ALA A 12 -28.83 -2.83 -25.12
C ALA A 12 -28.80 -4.35 -24.88
N ALA A 13 -29.69 -5.10 -25.54
CA ALA A 13 -29.78 -6.55 -25.40
C ALA A 13 -28.44 -7.25 -25.74
N PRO A 14 -28.07 -8.36 -25.05
CA PRO A 14 -26.78 -9.04 -25.18
C PRO A 14 -26.46 -9.62 -26.57
N ALA A 15 -27.40 -9.58 -27.53
CA ALA A 15 -27.15 -9.97 -28.92
C ALA A 15 -26.55 -8.85 -29.78
N ALA A 16 -26.62 -7.58 -29.36
CA ALA A 16 -26.17 -6.42 -30.14
C ALA A 16 -24.66 -6.13 -30.02
N HIS A 17 -23.97 -6.79 -29.08
CA HIS A 17 -22.55 -6.58 -28.80
C HIS A 17 -21.69 -7.69 -29.42
N THR A 18 -20.51 -7.33 -29.91
CA THR A 18 -19.51 -8.31 -30.36
C THR A 18 -19.12 -9.25 -29.21
N PRO A 19 -18.71 -10.51 -29.48
CA PRO A 19 -18.31 -11.44 -28.43
C PRO A 19 -17.26 -10.86 -27.46
N MET A 20 -16.31 -10.10 -27.99
CA MET A 20 -15.27 -9.43 -27.20
C MET A 20 -15.85 -8.34 -26.28
N MET A 21 -16.77 -7.51 -26.78
CA MET A 21 -17.43 -6.49 -25.96
C MET A 21 -18.33 -7.07 -24.88
N ARG A 22 -18.97 -8.22 -25.13
CA ARG A 22 -19.73 -8.92 -24.08
C ARG A 22 -18.85 -9.38 -22.94
N GLN A 23 -17.68 -9.95 -23.26
CA GLN A 23 -16.68 -10.34 -22.26
C GLN A 23 -16.17 -9.12 -21.49
N TYR A 24 -15.81 -8.04 -22.19
CA TYR A 24 -15.37 -6.79 -21.55
C TYR A 24 -16.43 -6.21 -20.60
N LEU A 25 -17.68 -6.05 -21.06
CA LEU A 25 -18.76 -5.47 -20.26
C LEU A 25 -19.10 -6.34 -19.04
N ALA A 26 -19.06 -7.67 -19.18
CA ALA A 26 -19.27 -8.59 -18.06
C ALA A 26 -18.19 -8.44 -16.98
N ILE A 27 -16.92 -8.23 -17.38
CA ILE A 27 -15.82 -7.99 -16.45
C ILE A 27 -15.91 -6.58 -15.85
N LYS A 28 -16.24 -5.56 -16.66
CA LYS A 28 -16.41 -4.17 -16.19
C LYS A 28 -17.56 -4.03 -15.20
N ALA A 29 -18.64 -4.81 -15.35
CA ALA A 29 -19.75 -4.83 -14.40
C ALA A 29 -19.34 -5.29 -12.99
N GLN A 30 -18.25 -6.07 -12.87
CA GLN A 30 -17.68 -6.47 -11.58
C GLN A 30 -16.81 -5.35 -10.96
N HIS A 31 -16.40 -4.36 -11.77
CA HIS A 31 -15.53 -3.24 -11.39
C HIS A 31 -16.05 -1.91 -11.95
N PRO A 32 -17.28 -1.49 -11.61
CA PRO A 32 -17.94 -0.36 -12.27
C PRO A 32 -17.19 0.96 -12.07
N GLU A 33 -16.70 1.21 -10.85
CA GLU A 33 -16.05 2.47 -10.45
C GLU A 33 -14.54 2.53 -10.72
N VAL A 34 -13.95 1.45 -11.24
CA VAL A 34 -12.49 1.28 -11.38
C VAL A 34 -12.13 1.22 -12.86
N LEU A 35 -11.05 1.89 -13.27
CA LEU A 35 -10.56 1.79 -14.66
C LEU A 35 -10.17 0.35 -14.98
N LEU A 36 -10.66 -0.19 -16.10
CA LEU A 36 -10.33 -1.56 -16.53
C LEU A 36 -9.27 -1.54 -17.64
N PHE A 37 -8.05 -1.93 -17.31
CA PHE A 37 -6.98 -2.19 -18.28
C PHE A 37 -7.18 -3.61 -18.85
N TYR A 38 -7.72 -3.67 -20.07
CA TYR A 38 -8.09 -4.93 -20.72
C TYR A 38 -7.03 -5.39 -21.71
N ARG A 39 -6.39 -6.54 -21.46
CA ARG A 39 -5.30 -7.04 -22.30
C ARG A 39 -5.76 -7.41 -23.72
N MET A 40 -5.14 -6.76 -24.69
CA MET A 40 -5.34 -6.94 -26.13
C MET A 40 -3.99 -6.97 -26.86
N GLY A 41 -3.41 -8.16 -27.04
CA GLY A 41 -2.11 -8.32 -27.70
C GLY A 41 -1.01 -7.65 -26.88
N ASP A 42 -0.32 -6.65 -27.44
CA ASP A 42 0.75 -5.90 -26.75
C ASP A 42 0.28 -4.60 -26.07
N PHE A 43 -1.04 -4.42 -25.93
CA PHE A 43 -1.65 -3.24 -25.32
C PHE A 43 -2.59 -3.61 -24.19
N TYR A 44 -2.71 -2.72 -23.21
CA TYR A 44 -3.91 -2.63 -22.39
C TYR A 44 -4.81 -1.56 -22.99
N GLU A 45 -6.03 -1.96 -23.32
CA GLU A 45 -7.06 -1.08 -23.87
C GLU A 45 -8.14 -0.79 -22.83
N LEU A 46 -8.67 0.42 -22.88
CA LEU A 46 -9.83 0.87 -22.14
C LEU A 46 -10.90 1.28 -23.15
N PHE A 47 -12.18 1.11 -22.80
CA PHE A 47 -13.30 1.43 -23.66
C PHE A 47 -14.28 2.39 -23.01
N TYR A 48 -15.13 3.03 -23.82
CA TYR A 48 -16.21 3.90 -23.38
C TYR A 48 -15.73 5.02 -22.42
N ASP A 49 -16.32 5.12 -21.22
CA ASP A 49 -16.01 6.18 -20.27
C ASP A 49 -14.62 6.02 -19.65
N ASP A 50 -14.17 4.78 -19.45
CA ASP A 50 -12.80 4.51 -18.99
C ASP A 50 -11.77 5.07 -19.98
N ALA A 51 -12.02 4.93 -21.30
CA ALA A 51 -11.15 5.48 -22.34
C ALA A 51 -11.08 7.02 -22.27
N ARG A 52 -12.24 7.68 -22.13
CA ARG A 52 -12.33 9.15 -22.05
C ARG A 52 -11.65 9.67 -20.79
N ARG A 53 -11.89 9.01 -19.66
CA ARG A 53 -11.30 9.35 -18.36
C ARG A 53 -9.79 9.16 -18.37
N ALA A 54 -9.30 8.01 -18.84
CA ALA A 54 -7.86 7.75 -18.95
C ALA A 54 -7.18 8.75 -19.90
N SER A 55 -7.78 9.05 -21.06
CA SER A 55 -7.25 10.06 -21.99
C SER A 55 -7.06 11.43 -21.31
N LYS A 56 -8.04 11.88 -20.53
CA LYS A 56 -7.97 13.15 -19.80
C LYS A 56 -6.93 13.13 -18.66
N LEU A 57 -6.87 12.04 -17.90
CA LEU A 57 -6.03 11.96 -16.69
C LEU A 57 -4.54 11.79 -17.03
N ILE A 58 -4.23 10.92 -18.00
CA ILE A 58 -2.84 10.56 -18.32
C ILE A 58 -2.40 11.00 -19.71
N GLY A 59 -3.25 11.74 -20.45
CA GLY A 59 -2.87 12.36 -21.71
C GLY A 59 -2.61 11.37 -22.84
N ILE A 60 -3.28 10.22 -22.83
CA ILE A 60 -3.19 9.22 -23.91
C ILE A 60 -4.23 9.53 -25.00
N THR A 61 -3.92 9.19 -26.25
CA THR A 61 -4.80 9.48 -27.39
C THR A 61 -6.12 8.71 -27.29
N LEU A 62 -7.24 9.44 -27.31
CA LEU A 62 -8.57 8.87 -27.46
C LEU A 62 -8.86 8.61 -28.95
N THR A 63 -9.17 7.37 -29.28
CA THR A 63 -9.53 6.93 -30.64
C THR A 63 -10.87 6.17 -30.61
N GLN A 64 -11.23 5.52 -31.71
CA GLN A 64 -12.42 4.69 -31.81
C GLN A 64 -12.08 3.34 -32.43
N ARG A 65 -12.73 2.26 -31.96
CA ARG A 65 -12.54 0.90 -32.45
C ARG A 65 -13.85 0.28 -32.92
N GLY A 66 -14.03 0.21 -34.24
CA GLY A 66 -15.21 -0.43 -34.84
C GLY A 66 -16.53 0.14 -34.31
N ALA A 67 -17.57 -0.69 -34.32
CA ALA A 67 -18.88 -0.37 -33.74
C ALA A 67 -19.44 -1.57 -32.94
N SER A 68 -20.20 -1.28 -31.90
CA SER A 68 -20.91 -2.25 -31.07
C SER A 68 -22.26 -1.65 -30.68
N ALA A 69 -23.34 -2.45 -30.75
CA ALA A 69 -24.71 -1.96 -30.58
C ALA A 69 -25.06 -0.71 -31.43
N GLY A 70 -24.51 -0.64 -32.65
CA GLY A 70 -24.79 0.44 -33.62
C GLY A 70 -24.00 1.74 -33.43
N ALA A 71 -23.14 1.85 -32.40
CA ALA A 71 -22.33 3.04 -32.15
C ALA A 71 -20.82 2.76 -32.18
N PRO A 72 -19.98 3.72 -32.61
CA PRO A 72 -18.52 3.60 -32.49
C PRO A 72 -18.08 3.47 -31.03
N ILE A 73 -17.09 2.62 -30.77
CA ILE A 73 -16.60 2.35 -29.41
C ILE A 73 -15.43 3.31 -29.12
N PRO A 74 -15.55 4.26 -28.18
CA PRO A 74 -14.40 5.06 -27.73
C PRO A 74 -13.35 4.14 -27.13
N MET A 75 -12.09 4.34 -27.48
CA MET A 75 -10.98 3.50 -27.05
C MET A 75 -9.74 4.34 -26.75
N ALA A 76 -9.01 3.99 -25.70
CA ALA A 76 -7.67 4.47 -25.45
C ALA A 76 -6.80 3.29 -25.01
N GLY A 77 -5.50 3.34 -25.23
CA GLY A 77 -4.64 2.21 -24.89
C GLY A 77 -3.21 2.62 -24.57
N VAL A 78 -2.55 1.78 -23.79
CA VAL A 78 -1.15 1.91 -23.41
C VAL A 78 -0.37 0.64 -23.76
N PRO A 79 0.86 0.75 -24.28
CA PRO A 79 1.70 -0.42 -24.50
C PRO A 79 2.01 -1.12 -23.18
N VAL A 80 2.01 -2.44 -23.20
CA VAL A 80 2.29 -3.28 -22.02
C VAL A 80 3.66 -2.97 -21.44
N VAL A 81 4.66 -2.77 -22.30
CA VAL A 81 6.04 -2.48 -21.90
C VAL A 81 6.19 -1.17 -21.11
N SER A 82 5.23 -0.26 -21.21
CA SER A 82 5.24 1.04 -20.51
C SER A 82 4.08 1.21 -19.52
N VAL A 83 3.28 0.16 -19.30
CA VAL A 83 2.07 0.21 -18.47
C VAL A 83 2.34 0.75 -17.05
N GLU A 84 3.47 0.37 -16.45
CA GLU A 84 3.84 0.77 -15.08
C GLU A 84 3.92 2.28 -14.91
N GLN A 85 4.42 3.00 -15.92
CA GLN A 85 4.54 4.47 -15.86
C GLN A 85 3.16 5.14 -15.83
N TYR A 86 2.19 4.57 -16.56
CA TYR A 86 0.82 5.06 -16.57
C TYR A 86 0.06 4.70 -15.30
N LEU A 87 0.28 3.50 -14.76
CA LEU A 87 -0.25 3.09 -13.46
C LEU A 87 0.25 4.03 -12.35
N ALA A 88 1.54 4.38 -12.35
CA ALA A 88 2.09 5.31 -11.36
C ALA A 88 1.39 6.67 -11.40
N ARG A 89 1.10 7.18 -12.60
CA ARG A 89 0.39 8.46 -12.77
C ARG A 89 -1.07 8.38 -12.32
N LEU A 90 -1.78 7.31 -12.68
CA LEU A 90 -3.17 7.10 -12.26
C LEU A 90 -3.27 6.99 -10.74
N VAL A 91 -2.40 6.19 -10.13
CA VAL A 91 -2.41 5.98 -8.67
C VAL A 91 -2.10 7.27 -7.91
N ARG A 92 -1.15 8.10 -8.38
CA ARG A 92 -0.89 9.42 -7.79
C ARG A 92 -2.08 10.37 -7.87
N LEU A 93 -2.99 10.16 -8.82
CA LEU A 93 -4.25 10.90 -8.94
C LEU A 93 -5.38 10.26 -8.11
N GLY A 94 -5.09 9.23 -7.31
CA GLY A 94 -6.07 8.52 -6.50
C GLY A 94 -6.92 7.52 -7.29
N GLU A 95 -6.53 7.17 -8.52
CA GLU A 95 -7.30 6.26 -9.37
C GLU A 95 -6.91 4.80 -9.14
N SER A 96 -7.92 3.94 -9.02
CA SER A 96 -7.73 2.49 -9.03
C SER A 96 -7.83 1.92 -10.44
N VAL A 97 -7.06 0.87 -10.71
CA VAL A 97 -7.00 0.23 -12.02
C VAL A 97 -7.06 -1.30 -11.87
N ALA A 98 -8.07 -1.93 -12.45
CA ALA A 98 -8.17 -3.38 -12.56
C ALA A 98 -7.37 -3.86 -13.77
N ILE A 99 -6.48 -4.85 -13.57
CA ILE A 99 -5.64 -5.42 -14.63
C ILE A 99 -6.27 -6.73 -15.08
N CYS A 100 -6.79 -6.75 -16.30
CA CYS A 100 -7.41 -7.92 -16.90
C CYS A 100 -6.47 -8.56 -17.93
N GLU A 101 -6.09 -9.81 -17.68
CA GLU A 101 -5.17 -10.59 -18.52
C GLU A 101 -5.89 -11.68 -19.30
N GLN A 102 -5.22 -12.16 -20.35
CA GLN A 102 -5.62 -13.36 -21.08
C GLN A 102 -5.14 -14.60 -20.33
N ILE A 103 -6.03 -15.56 -20.12
CA ILE A 103 -5.75 -16.82 -19.44
C ILE A 103 -5.74 -17.93 -20.50
N GLY A 104 -4.64 -18.68 -20.57
CA GLY A 104 -4.46 -19.76 -21.54
C GLY A 104 -3.85 -19.31 -22.87
N ASP A 105 -3.64 -20.27 -23.78
CA ASP A 105 -2.98 -20.05 -25.07
C ASP A 105 -4.02 -19.65 -26.15
N PRO A 106 -3.86 -18.47 -26.79
CA PRO A 106 -4.70 -18.06 -27.92
C PRO A 106 -4.72 -19.04 -29.09
N ALA A 107 -3.65 -19.81 -29.29
CA ALA A 107 -3.54 -20.76 -30.40
C ALA A 107 -4.50 -21.97 -30.26
N ASN A 108 -4.94 -22.28 -29.03
CA ASN A 108 -5.71 -23.49 -28.73
C ASN A 108 -7.22 -23.24 -28.52
N SER A 109 -7.71 -22.01 -28.71
CA SER A 109 -9.09 -21.64 -28.38
C SER A 109 -9.94 -21.27 -29.62
N LYS A 110 -11.07 -21.97 -29.81
CA LYS A 110 -12.11 -21.61 -30.79
C LYS A 110 -13.02 -20.52 -30.19
N GLY A 111 -12.56 -19.27 -30.17
CA GLY A 111 -13.31 -18.12 -29.65
C GLY A 111 -12.42 -17.11 -28.92
N PRO A 112 -12.99 -16.06 -28.31
CA PRO A 112 -12.22 -15.15 -27.46
C PRO A 112 -11.58 -15.94 -26.30
N VAL A 113 -10.27 -15.81 -26.14
CA VAL A 113 -9.51 -16.37 -25.02
C VAL A 113 -10.16 -15.94 -23.70
N GLU A 114 -10.16 -16.82 -22.71
CA GLU A 114 -10.65 -16.49 -21.37
C GLU A 114 -9.86 -15.30 -20.82
N ARG A 115 -10.54 -14.43 -20.09
CA ARG A 115 -9.94 -13.25 -19.49
C ARG A 115 -10.40 -13.10 -18.07
N LYS A 116 -9.46 -12.74 -17.20
CA LYS A 116 -9.69 -12.59 -15.78
C LYS A 116 -8.95 -11.36 -15.26
N VAL A 117 -9.57 -10.66 -14.31
CA VAL A 117 -8.87 -9.66 -13.52
C VAL A 117 -7.90 -10.38 -12.59
N VAL A 118 -6.60 -10.20 -12.82
CA VAL A 118 -5.55 -10.87 -12.04
C VAL A 118 -5.20 -10.09 -10.78
N ARG A 119 -5.46 -8.77 -10.77
CA ARG A 119 -5.28 -7.88 -9.62
C ARG A 119 -5.93 -6.53 -9.83
N VAL A 120 -6.13 -5.80 -8.73
CA VAL A 120 -6.55 -4.39 -8.75
C VAL A 120 -5.47 -3.54 -8.11
N VAL A 121 -4.92 -2.59 -8.87
CA VAL A 121 -3.94 -1.63 -8.39
C VAL A 121 -4.68 -0.46 -7.75
N THR A 122 -4.38 -0.18 -6.49
CA THR A 122 -4.99 0.90 -5.71
C THR A 122 -3.91 1.72 -5.01
N PRO A 123 -4.17 2.97 -4.62
CA PRO A 123 -3.20 3.78 -3.91
C PRO A 123 -2.67 3.16 -2.62
N GLY A 124 -3.49 2.41 -1.87
CA GLY A 124 -3.07 1.78 -0.62
C GLY A 124 -2.42 0.40 -0.79
N THR A 125 -2.53 -0.24 -1.96
CA THR A 125 -2.11 -1.65 -2.15
C THR A 125 -0.97 -1.80 -3.16
N LEU A 126 -0.10 -0.81 -3.23
CA LEU A 126 1.09 -0.83 -4.09
C LEU A 126 2.19 -1.71 -3.52
N THR A 127 2.84 -2.49 -4.39
CA THR A 127 4.00 -3.32 -4.02
C THR A 127 5.16 -3.17 -5.01
N GLU A 128 4.88 -2.68 -6.21
CA GLU A 128 5.87 -2.44 -7.25
C GLU A 128 6.79 -1.29 -6.89
N LEU A 129 8.09 -1.55 -6.99
CA LEU A 129 9.13 -0.56 -6.78
C LEU A 129 9.03 0.63 -7.74
N SER A 130 8.46 0.45 -8.94
CA SER A 130 8.28 1.51 -9.93
C SER A 130 7.08 2.43 -9.65
N LEU A 131 6.12 1.97 -8.83
CA LEU A 131 4.92 2.73 -8.47
C LEU A 131 5.11 3.48 -7.14
N LEU A 132 6.00 2.99 -6.28
CA LEU A 132 6.31 3.56 -4.98
C LEU A 132 7.51 4.50 -5.03
N ASP A 133 7.43 5.63 -4.32
CA ASP A 133 8.65 6.37 -3.96
C ASP A 133 9.52 5.46 -3.08
N ALA A 134 10.84 5.47 -3.29
CA ALA A 134 11.78 4.72 -2.48
C ALA A 134 11.78 5.18 -1.00
N LYS A 135 11.43 6.44 -0.74
CA LYS A 135 11.55 7.12 0.56
C LYS A 135 10.22 7.35 1.30
N SER A 136 9.10 6.86 0.77
CA SER A 136 7.81 6.91 1.45
C SER A 136 7.08 5.58 1.36
N ASP A 137 6.18 5.33 2.31
CA ASP A 137 5.27 4.19 2.28
C ASP A 137 3.91 4.60 1.71
N ALA A 138 3.17 3.63 1.20
CA ALA A 138 1.77 3.77 0.83
C ALA A 138 0.94 2.92 1.78
N ALA A 139 0.38 3.56 2.81
CA ALA A 139 -0.42 2.88 3.81
C ALA A 139 -1.89 2.79 3.37
N LEU A 140 -2.45 1.59 3.45
CA LEU A 140 -3.88 1.35 3.41
C LEU A 140 -4.40 1.40 4.85
N ALA A 141 -5.42 2.21 5.14
CA ALA A 141 -6.05 2.26 6.44
C ALA A 141 -7.51 1.83 6.37
N ALA A 142 -8.06 1.28 7.45
CA ALA A 142 -9.47 0.99 7.62
C ALA A 142 -9.98 1.59 8.93
N LEU A 143 -11.16 2.20 8.87
CA LEU A 143 -11.80 2.87 10.00
C LEU A 143 -13.05 2.11 10.44
N ALA A 144 -13.07 1.64 11.68
CA ALA A 144 -14.27 1.09 12.31
C ALA A 144 -14.75 2.03 13.40
N PHE A 145 -16.01 2.46 13.34
CA PHE A 145 -16.61 3.37 14.31
C PHE A 145 -17.45 2.58 15.32
N GLY A 146 -17.23 2.84 16.61
CA GLY A 146 -17.89 2.17 17.72
C GLY A 146 -18.52 3.17 18.68
N GLY A 147 -19.65 2.78 19.27
CA GLY A 147 -20.36 3.61 20.26
C GLY A 147 -20.60 5.05 19.77
N ARG A 148 -20.54 6.02 20.70
CA ARG A 148 -20.72 7.45 20.38
C ARG A 148 -19.42 8.17 19.98
N ASP A 149 -18.28 7.76 20.53
CA ASP A 149 -17.03 8.54 20.43
C ASP A 149 -15.79 7.69 20.11
N GLU A 150 -15.93 6.43 19.73
CA GLU A 150 -14.77 5.55 19.53
C GLU A 150 -14.55 5.23 18.06
N VAL A 151 -13.28 5.11 17.68
CA VAL A 151 -12.85 4.67 16.37
C VAL A 151 -11.60 3.81 16.51
N ALA A 152 -11.60 2.67 15.81
CA ALA A 152 -10.38 1.90 15.60
C ALA A 152 -9.83 2.18 14.21
N ILE A 153 -8.50 2.26 14.13
CA ILE A 153 -7.75 2.48 12.90
C ILE A 153 -6.81 1.31 12.75
N ALA A 154 -7.04 0.47 11.74
CA ALA A 154 -6.08 -0.55 11.33
C ALA A 154 -5.39 -0.07 10.06
N TRP A 155 -4.08 -0.25 9.93
CA TRP A 155 -3.39 0.07 8.69
C TRP A 155 -2.30 -0.93 8.35
N LEU A 156 -2.07 -1.07 7.05
CA LEU A 156 -1.14 -1.99 6.46
C LEU A 156 -0.30 -1.25 5.43
N VAL A 157 1.03 -1.37 5.55
CA VAL A 157 1.94 -1.08 4.44
C VAL A 157 2.20 -2.39 3.72
N LEU A 158 1.50 -2.59 2.60
CA LEU A 158 1.55 -3.88 1.90
C LEU A 158 2.96 -4.22 1.39
N ALA A 159 3.73 -3.20 1.01
CA ALA A 159 5.09 -3.35 0.50
C ALA A 159 6.12 -3.77 1.58
N SER A 160 5.82 -3.65 2.87
CA SER A 160 6.71 -4.12 3.95
C SER A 160 6.07 -5.22 4.81
N GLY A 161 4.75 -5.41 4.71
CA GLY A 161 3.99 -6.32 5.58
C GLY A 161 3.70 -5.74 6.97
N GLU A 162 3.97 -4.46 7.19
CA GLU A 162 3.76 -3.81 8.48
C GLU A 162 2.27 -3.59 8.74
N LEU A 163 1.72 -4.40 9.65
CA LEU A 163 0.33 -4.33 10.10
C LEU A 163 0.26 -3.76 11.52
N ARG A 164 -0.55 -2.70 11.68
CA ARG A 164 -0.78 -2.06 12.96
C ARG A 164 -2.25 -1.77 13.20
N VAL A 165 -2.62 -1.62 14.46
CA VAL A 165 -3.96 -1.20 14.86
C VAL A 165 -3.90 -0.31 16.10
N THR A 166 -4.80 0.66 16.19
CA THR A 166 -4.98 1.48 17.38
C THR A 166 -6.47 1.79 17.59
N ARG A 167 -6.79 2.25 18.80
CA ARG A 167 -8.12 2.75 19.17
C ARG A 167 -7.98 4.17 19.71
N THR A 168 -8.79 5.06 19.17
CA THR A 168 -8.80 6.47 19.55
C THR A 168 -10.21 7.00 19.67
N ARG A 169 -10.33 8.27 20.08
CA ARG A 169 -11.59 8.99 20.08
C ARG A 169 -11.86 9.63 18.72
N ARG A 170 -13.12 9.85 18.38
CA ARG A 170 -13.49 10.48 17.09
C ARG A 170 -12.85 11.87 16.93
N GLY A 171 -12.75 12.63 18.01
CA GLY A 171 -12.09 13.96 18.00
C GLY A 171 -10.60 13.91 17.65
N GLU A 172 -9.93 12.78 17.89
CA GLU A 172 -8.49 12.59 17.63
C GLU A 172 -8.21 11.95 16.26
N LEU A 173 -9.25 11.54 15.52
CA LEU A 173 -9.12 10.82 14.24
C LEU A 173 -8.30 11.61 13.22
N ALA A 174 -8.52 12.92 13.11
CA ALA A 174 -7.78 13.76 12.17
C ALA A 174 -6.28 13.82 12.49
N SER A 175 -5.92 13.84 13.79
CA SER A 175 -4.53 13.81 14.24
C SER A 175 -3.86 12.48 13.88
N GLU A 176 -4.57 11.37 14.10
CA GLU A 176 -4.09 10.02 13.79
C GLU A 176 -3.93 9.79 12.28
N LEU A 177 -4.89 10.25 11.48
CA LEU A 177 -4.79 10.17 10.02
C LEU A 177 -3.67 11.05 9.47
N ALA A 178 -3.43 12.24 10.04
CA ALA A 178 -2.29 13.08 9.67
C ALA A 178 -0.94 12.46 10.09
N ARG A 179 -0.92 11.66 11.16
CA ARG A 179 0.26 10.91 11.62
C ARG A 179 0.57 9.71 10.73
N ILE A 180 -0.45 8.92 10.40
CA ILE A 180 -0.34 7.70 9.59
C ILE A 180 -0.16 8.06 8.10
N ALA A 181 -0.80 9.15 7.65
CA ALA A 181 -0.81 9.62 6.27
C ALA A 181 -1.17 8.51 5.26
N PRO A 182 -2.33 7.84 5.40
CA PRO A 182 -2.72 6.77 4.48
C PRO A 182 -2.93 7.29 3.06
N SER A 183 -2.55 6.50 2.08
CA SER A 183 -2.82 6.77 0.66
C SER A 183 -4.25 6.38 0.29
N GLU A 184 -4.83 5.45 1.04
CA GLU A 184 -6.21 5.01 0.86
C GLU A 184 -6.85 4.64 2.20
N VAL A 185 -8.12 5.01 2.36
CA VAL A 185 -8.91 4.79 3.57
C VAL A 185 -10.17 3.99 3.22
N LEU A 186 -10.34 2.87 3.91
CA LEU A 186 -11.52 2.02 3.86
C LEU A 186 -12.52 2.46 4.93
N LEU A 187 -13.78 2.58 4.51
CA LEU A 187 -14.89 2.98 5.38
C LEU A 187 -16.10 2.11 5.12
N ALA A 188 -16.85 1.76 6.18
CA ALA A 188 -18.15 1.11 6.01
C ALA A 188 -19.11 2.04 5.26
N ASP A 189 -19.85 1.51 4.30
CA ASP A 189 -20.86 2.25 3.56
C ASP A 189 -22.13 2.44 4.40
N GLU A 190 -22.01 3.27 5.43
CA GLU A 190 -23.08 3.61 6.34
C GLU A 190 -23.38 5.12 6.30
N PRO A 191 -24.65 5.54 6.46
CA PRO A 191 -25.06 6.94 6.33
C PRO A 191 -24.39 7.90 7.33
N HIS A 192 -23.95 7.38 8.48
CA HIS A 192 -23.43 8.18 9.60
C HIS A 192 -21.92 8.02 9.82
N ALA A 193 -21.23 7.28 8.95
CA ALA A 193 -19.79 7.15 9.02
C ALA A 193 -19.14 8.44 8.46
N PRO A 194 -18.51 9.27 9.31
CA PRO A 194 -17.93 10.53 8.85
C PRO A 194 -16.78 10.23 7.89
N ALA A 195 -16.88 10.75 6.67
CA ALA A 195 -15.76 10.68 5.74
C ALA A 195 -14.62 11.53 6.32
N PRO A 196 -13.41 10.96 6.50
CA PRO A 196 -12.29 11.75 6.96
C PRO A 196 -11.93 12.80 5.91
N GLU A 197 -11.61 14.01 6.35
CA GLU A 197 -11.05 15.04 5.49
C GLU A 197 -9.58 14.69 5.16
N GLY A 198 -9.16 14.87 3.92
CA GLY A 198 -7.78 14.60 3.52
C GLY A 198 -7.60 14.31 2.03
N GLN A 199 -6.36 14.00 1.66
CA GLN A 199 -5.96 13.67 0.29
C GLN A 199 -6.03 12.17 -0.01
N ALA A 200 -6.25 11.32 1.01
CA ALA A 200 -6.35 9.88 0.84
C ALA A 200 -7.56 9.52 -0.01
N LYS A 201 -7.41 8.52 -0.88
CA LYS A 201 -8.55 7.96 -1.62
C LYS A 201 -9.52 7.31 -0.62
N LEU A 202 -10.78 7.72 -0.62
CA LEU A 202 -11.81 7.07 0.19
C LEU A 202 -12.45 5.91 -0.58
N GLN A 203 -12.46 4.72 0.01
CA GLN A 203 -13.12 3.55 -0.52
C GLN A 203 -14.19 3.08 0.46
N ARG A 204 -15.45 3.14 0.03
CA ARG A 204 -16.57 2.60 0.79
C ARG A 204 -16.72 1.11 0.52
N LEU A 205 -16.94 0.34 1.58
CA LEU A 205 -17.15 -1.11 1.54
C LEU A 205 -18.47 -1.46 2.22
N PRO A 206 -19.16 -2.52 1.78
CA PRO A 206 -20.33 -3.01 2.49
C PRO A 206 -20.05 -3.26 3.99
N PRO A 207 -20.98 -2.92 4.92
CA PRO A 207 -20.73 -3.00 6.36
C PRO A 207 -20.26 -4.37 6.87
N TRP A 208 -20.67 -5.46 6.22
CA TRP A 208 -20.25 -6.82 6.59
C TRP A 208 -18.74 -7.08 6.47
N HIS A 209 -18.00 -6.26 5.73
CA HIS A 209 -16.53 -6.33 5.73
C HIS A 209 -15.93 -6.00 7.10
N PHE A 210 -16.63 -5.19 7.90
CA PHE A 210 -16.25 -4.73 9.24
C PHE A 210 -16.84 -5.63 10.35
N ASP A 211 -17.17 -6.87 10.05
CA ASP A 211 -17.58 -7.85 11.05
C ASP A 211 -16.38 -8.30 11.92
N ALA A 212 -16.49 -8.13 13.24
CA ALA A 212 -15.40 -8.41 14.18
C ALA A 212 -15.03 -9.89 14.24
N ASP A 213 -16.01 -10.79 14.21
CA ASP A 213 -15.76 -12.23 14.27
C ASP A 213 -15.03 -12.72 13.01
N ARG A 214 -15.43 -12.22 11.84
CA ARG A 214 -14.71 -12.41 10.57
C ARG A 214 -13.30 -11.85 10.66
N GLY A 215 -13.13 -10.64 11.18
CA GLY A 215 -11.81 -10.03 11.36
C GLY A 215 -10.88 -10.85 12.25
N GLY A 216 -11.38 -11.33 13.39
CA GLY A 216 -10.62 -12.22 14.27
C GLY A 216 -10.26 -13.56 13.62
N ARG A 217 -11.15 -14.15 12.80
CA ARG A 217 -10.81 -15.36 12.02
C ARG A 217 -9.72 -15.10 10.99
N LEU A 218 -9.84 -14.04 10.20
CA LEU A 218 -8.85 -13.67 9.17
C LEU A 218 -7.48 -13.40 9.79
N LEU A 219 -7.43 -12.68 10.91
CA LEU A 219 -6.17 -12.35 11.58
C LEU A 219 -5.50 -13.59 12.18
N ARG A 220 -6.26 -14.52 12.78
CA ARG A 220 -5.73 -15.80 13.28
C ARG A 220 -5.17 -16.67 12.16
N GLU A 221 -5.88 -16.78 11.04
CA GLU A 221 -5.41 -17.51 9.86
C GLU A 221 -4.12 -16.89 9.31
N LEU A 222 -4.07 -15.55 9.20
CA LEU A 222 -2.91 -14.82 8.71
C LEU A 222 -1.67 -15.04 9.58
N LEU A 223 -1.82 -14.91 10.90
CA LEU A 223 -0.71 -15.02 11.85
C LEU A 223 -0.37 -16.47 12.22
N GLY A 224 -1.20 -17.44 11.82
CA GLY A 224 -1.00 -18.86 12.14
C GLY A 224 -1.16 -19.16 13.63
N VAL A 225 -2.05 -18.47 14.34
CA VAL A 225 -2.25 -18.59 15.79
C VAL A 225 -3.67 -19.04 16.15
N ALA A 226 -3.81 -19.77 17.26
CA ALA A 226 -5.12 -20.21 17.75
C ALA A 226 -5.92 -19.08 18.41
N THR A 227 -5.22 -18.15 19.07
CA THR A 227 -5.81 -17.01 19.79
C THR A 227 -4.99 -15.74 19.54
N LEU A 228 -5.63 -14.60 19.70
CA LEU A 228 -5.09 -13.25 19.58
C LEU A 228 -4.77 -12.62 20.94
N ALA A 229 -4.93 -13.36 22.04
CA ALA A 229 -4.66 -12.89 23.39
C ALA A 229 -3.23 -12.37 23.56
N ALA A 230 -2.24 -13.03 22.93
CA ALA A 230 -0.84 -12.60 22.96
C ALA A 230 -0.58 -11.25 22.28
N PHE A 231 -1.50 -10.80 21.43
CA PHE A 231 -1.43 -9.50 20.75
C PHE A 231 -2.30 -8.44 21.46
N GLY A 232 -3.10 -8.82 22.46
CA GLY A 232 -3.95 -7.90 23.21
C GLY A 232 -5.20 -7.42 22.45
N VAL A 233 -5.68 -8.18 21.46
CA VAL A 233 -6.86 -7.79 20.64
C VAL A 233 -8.00 -8.81 20.61
N GLU A 234 -7.90 -9.93 21.35
CA GLU A 234 -8.94 -10.98 21.37
C GLU A 234 -10.32 -10.41 21.72
N ASP A 235 -10.37 -9.54 22.74
CA ASP A 235 -11.60 -8.93 23.26
C ASP A 235 -11.82 -7.48 22.75
N GLU A 236 -11.17 -7.09 21.64
CA GLU A 236 -11.26 -5.74 21.05
C GLU A 236 -12.03 -5.75 19.72
N PRO A 237 -13.37 -5.89 19.74
CA PRO A 237 -14.16 -6.12 18.52
C PRO A 237 -14.03 -4.98 17.50
N LEU A 238 -13.84 -3.75 17.95
CA LEU A 238 -13.67 -2.60 17.05
C LEU A 238 -12.34 -2.66 16.29
N MET A 239 -11.26 -3.07 16.95
CA MET A 239 -9.96 -3.28 16.32
C MET A 239 -10.00 -4.46 15.34
N LEU A 240 -10.68 -5.55 15.71
CA LEU A 240 -10.87 -6.72 14.85
C LEU A 240 -11.70 -6.38 13.61
N ALA A 241 -12.76 -5.58 13.75
CA ALA A 241 -13.58 -5.10 12.64
C ALA A 241 -12.76 -4.31 11.61
N ALA A 242 -12.00 -3.30 12.06
CA ALA A 242 -11.13 -2.51 11.18
C ALA A 242 -10.07 -3.40 10.49
N THR A 243 -9.43 -4.29 11.26
CA THR A 243 -8.41 -5.20 10.74
C THR A 243 -9.00 -6.19 9.74
N GLY A 244 -10.20 -6.70 9.97
CA GLY A 244 -10.89 -7.63 9.06
C GLY A 244 -11.24 -7.01 7.71
N ALA A 245 -11.72 -5.76 7.72
CA ALA A 245 -11.97 -5.01 6.49
C ALA A 245 -10.68 -4.75 5.71
N LEU A 246 -9.63 -4.31 6.42
CA LEU A 246 -8.30 -4.05 5.88
C LEU A 246 -7.69 -5.29 5.20
N LEU A 247 -7.65 -6.42 5.93
CA LEU A 247 -7.06 -7.67 5.43
C LEU A 247 -7.86 -8.23 4.27
N GLY A 248 -9.20 -8.24 4.36
CA GLY A 248 -10.06 -8.70 3.27
C GLY A 248 -9.84 -7.89 1.99
N TYR A 249 -9.81 -6.56 2.09
CA TYR A 249 -9.57 -5.70 0.93
C TYR A 249 -8.17 -5.89 0.34
N ALA A 250 -7.14 -6.00 1.19
CA ALA A 250 -5.77 -6.25 0.73
C ALA A 250 -5.64 -7.62 0.03
N GLN A 251 -6.31 -8.66 0.54
CA GLN A 251 -6.34 -9.98 -0.11
C GLN A 251 -7.10 -9.94 -1.45
N ASP A 252 -8.24 -9.26 -1.51
CA ASP A 252 -9.06 -9.15 -2.73
C ASP A 252 -8.32 -8.36 -3.83
N THR A 253 -7.62 -7.28 -3.48
CA THR A 253 -6.86 -6.48 -4.46
C THR A 253 -5.63 -7.21 -5.00
N GLN A 254 -4.94 -7.98 -4.15
CA GLN A 254 -3.76 -8.77 -4.56
C GLN A 254 -4.12 -10.13 -5.18
N GLN A 255 -5.34 -10.63 -4.95
CA GLN A 255 -5.75 -12.00 -5.30
C GLN A 255 -4.78 -13.05 -4.72
N ALA A 256 -4.22 -12.77 -3.53
CA ALA A 256 -3.17 -13.57 -2.91
C ALA A 256 -3.23 -13.55 -1.38
N ARG A 257 -2.63 -14.56 -0.75
CA ARG A 257 -2.39 -14.56 0.70
C ARG A 257 -1.24 -13.60 1.04
N LEU A 258 -1.33 -12.95 2.20
CA LEU A 258 -0.36 -11.95 2.65
C LEU A 258 0.69 -12.56 3.58
N ALA A 259 1.40 -13.60 3.13
CA ALA A 259 2.26 -14.43 3.97
C ALA A 259 3.44 -13.68 4.63
N HIS A 260 3.83 -12.52 4.10
CA HIS A 260 4.85 -11.64 4.70
C HIS A 260 4.34 -10.82 5.88
N VAL A 261 3.02 -10.72 6.07
CA VAL A 261 2.42 -10.05 7.24
C VAL A 261 2.46 -11.04 8.41
N THR A 262 3.55 -10.99 9.17
CA THR A 262 3.85 -11.97 10.21
C THR A 262 3.51 -11.49 11.62
N ARG A 263 3.16 -10.21 11.79
CA ARG A 263 2.91 -9.60 13.11
C ARG A 263 1.86 -8.50 13.03
N LEU A 264 1.00 -8.45 14.05
CA LEU A 264 0.20 -7.28 14.40
C LEU A 264 0.92 -6.46 15.49
N THR A 265 0.99 -5.15 15.32
CA THR A 265 1.40 -4.22 16.38
C THR A 265 0.19 -3.42 16.85
N VAL A 266 -0.15 -3.53 18.13
CA VAL A 266 -1.14 -2.64 18.74
C VAL A 266 -0.43 -1.39 19.23
N GLU A 267 -0.86 -0.23 18.77
CA GLU A 267 -0.38 1.05 19.29
C GLU A 267 -1.35 1.56 20.35
N HIS A 268 -0.81 1.91 21.51
CA HIS A 268 -1.60 2.43 22.63
C HIS A 268 -1.55 3.96 22.72
N GLN A 269 -2.62 4.55 23.26
CA GLN A 269 -2.64 5.98 23.53
C GLN A 269 -1.53 6.37 24.51
N GLY A 270 -0.80 7.44 24.16
CA GLY A 270 0.29 7.94 24.99
C GLY A 270 1.65 7.26 24.76
N GLU A 271 1.79 6.37 23.78
CA GLU A 271 3.11 5.88 23.35
C GLU A 271 3.94 6.96 22.64
N PHE A 272 3.26 7.86 21.93
CA PHE A 272 3.89 8.92 21.13
C PHE A 272 3.62 10.31 21.69
N VAL A 273 4.52 11.25 21.39
CA VAL A 273 4.28 12.67 21.63
C VAL A 273 3.14 13.11 20.71
N VAL A 274 2.11 13.70 21.30
CA VAL A 274 0.93 14.16 20.58
C VAL A 274 1.33 15.39 19.76
N LEU A 275 1.17 15.28 18.44
CA LEU A 275 1.31 16.37 17.48
C LEU A 275 0.06 16.37 16.63
N ASP A 276 -0.75 17.42 16.74
CA ASP A 276 -1.94 17.58 15.92
C ASP A 276 -1.59 17.81 14.43
N ALA A 277 -2.59 17.70 13.55
CA ALA A 277 -2.41 17.84 12.12
C ALA A 277 -1.82 19.21 11.72
N VAL A 278 -2.23 20.28 12.42
CA VAL A 278 -1.77 21.65 12.15
C VAL A 278 -0.30 21.81 12.53
N SER A 279 0.11 21.29 13.68
CA SER A 279 1.48 21.32 14.18
C SER A 279 2.40 20.54 13.24
N ARG A 280 2.00 19.34 12.79
CA ARG A 280 2.78 18.56 11.82
C ARG A 280 3.03 19.32 10.52
N ARG A 281 1.99 19.99 10.02
CA ARG A 281 2.05 20.82 8.81
C ARG A 281 2.92 22.06 9.02
N ASN A 282 2.77 22.77 10.13
CA ASN A 282 3.54 23.98 10.45
C ASN A 282 5.01 23.71 10.75
N LEU A 283 5.33 22.52 11.26
CA LEU A 283 6.70 22.06 11.46
C LEU A 283 7.37 21.57 10.17
N GLU A 284 6.62 21.51 9.06
CA GLU A 284 7.10 21.05 7.76
C GLU A 284 7.89 19.74 7.87
N LEU A 285 7.36 18.76 8.62
CA LEU A 285 8.08 17.53 8.95
C LEU A 285 8.54 16.80 7.69
N THR A 286 7.63 16.64 6.73
CA THR A 286 7.89 15.94 5.46
C THR A 286 7.38 16.66 4.22
N GLU A 287 6.58 17.70 4.40
CA GLU A 287 5.98 18.49 3.32
C GLU A 287 6.09 19.98 3.65
N SER A 288 6.41 20.81 2.66
CA SER A 288 6.42 22.26 2.84
C SER A 288 4.99 22.81 2.89
N LEU A 289 4.79 23.92 3.60
CA LEU A 289 3.51 24.63 3.69
C LEU A 289 2.98 25.08 2.33
N ARG A 290 3.91 25.35 1.40
CA ARG A 290 3.63 25.77 0.02
C ARG A 290 3.31 24.60 -0.90
N GLY A 291 3.60 23.36 -0.49
CA GLY A 291 3.43 22.17 -1.33
C GLY A 291 4.32 22.15 -2.58
N ASP A 292 5.36 22.99 -2.60
CA ASP A 292 6.26 23.20 -3.73
C ASP A 292 7.53 22.34 -3.67
N GLY A 293 7.59 21.39 -2.73
CA GLY A 293 8.80 20.60 -2.47
C GLY A 293 9.92 21.41 -1.82
N GLY A 294 9.59 22.51 -1.14
CA GLY A 294 10.52 23.30 -0.34
C GLY A 294 11.21 22.50 0.78
N PRO A 295 12.16 23.14 1.51
CA PRO A 295 12.89 22.48 2.58
C PRO A 295 11.96 21.96 3.67
N THR A 296 12.26 20.77 4.19
CA THR A 296 11.51 20.10 5.26
C THR A 296 12.48 19.52 6.28
N LEU A 297 12.01 19.20 7.49
CA LEU A 297 12.87 18.54 8.49
C LEU A 297 13.39 17.20 7.97
N PHE A 298 12.53 16.40 7.33
CA PHE A 298 12.92 15.15 6.68
C PHE A 298 13.97 15.38 5.60
N GLY A 299 13.76 16.35 4.70
CA GLY A 299 14.72 16.65 3.63
C GLY A 299 16.09 17.09 4.15
N LEU A 300 16.13 17.76 5.31
CA LEU A 300 17.38 18.15 5.97
C LEU A 300 18.09 16.95 6.62
N LEU A 301 17.36 16.04 7.26
CA LEU A 301 17.91 14.94 8.05
C LEU A 301 18.19 13.66 7.24
N ASP A 302 17.56 13.50 6.07
CA ASP A 302 17.61 12.26 5.31
C ASP A 302 18.93 12.06 4.53
N GLY A 303 19.96 11.62 5.26
CA GLY A 303 21.24 11.12 4.74
C GLY A 303 21.33 9.59 4.65
N ASN A 304 20.19 8.87 4.71
CA ASN A 304 20.16 7.41 4.75
C ASN A 304 20.73 6.79 3.47
N ALA A 305 21.43 5.67 3.63
CA ALA A 305 22.02 4.93 2.50
C ALA A 305 20.99 4.11 1.70
N THR A 306 19.83 3.79 2.30
CA THR A 306 18.81 2.91 1.72
C THR A 306 17.42 3.55 1.77
N GLY A 307 16.53 3.12 0.87
CA GLY A 307 15.12 3.52 0.87
C GLY A 307 14.42 3.15 2.18
N MET A 308 14.58 1.92 2.66
CA MET A 308 14.02 1.46 3.95
C MET A 308 14.51 2.29 5.15
N GLY A 309 15.79 2.71 5.17
CA GLY A 309 16.30 3.62 6.20
C GLY A 309 15.64 5.00 6.14
N SER A 310 15.45 5.53 4.92
CA SER A 310 14.75 6.81 4.70
C SER A 310 13.30 6.73 5.18
N ARG A 311 12.58 5.64 4.88
CA ARG A 311 11.21 5.39 5.36
C ARG A 311 11.14 5.25 6.87
N ARG A 312 12.11 4.56 7.49
CA ARG A 312 12.21 4.44 8.95
C ARG A 312 12.42 5.80 9.62
N LEU A 313 13.30 6.65 9.08
CA LEU A 313 13.52 8.01 9.58
C LEU A 313 12.24 8.83 9.47
N ARG A 314 11.58 8.81 8.31
CA ARG A 314 10.28 9.48 8.08
C ARG A 314 9.26 9.03 9.12
N HIS A 315 9.14 7.72 9.35
CA HIS A 315 8.26 7.17 10.39
C HIS A 315 8.60 7.73 11.77
N TRP A 316 9.86 7.72 12.20
CA TRP A 316 10.27 8.25 13.50
C TRP A 316 9.97 9.75 13.70
N LEU A 317 10.07 10.56 12.64
CA LEU A 317 9.70 11.98 12.71
C LEU A 317 8.21 12.17 13.00
N HIS A 318 7.36 11.29 12.47
CA HIS A 318 5.92 11.33 12.72
C HIS A 318 5.50 10.59 13.99
N HIS A 319 6.35 9.71 14.53
CA HIS A 319 6.08 8.80 15.64
C HIS A 319 7.12 8.96 16.77
N PRO A 320 7.31 10.18 17.32
CA PRO A 320 8.24 10.40 18.42
C PRO A 320 7.77 9.65 19.67
N LEU A 321 8.52 8.63 20.09
CA LEU A 321 8.20 7.83 21.28
C LEU A 321 8.36 8.65 22.56
N ARG A 322 7.46 8.44 23.53
CA ARG A 322 7.51 9.05 24.87
C ARG A 322 8.44 8.33 25.83
N ASP A 323 8.73 7.06 25.60
CA ASP A 323 9.65 6.30 26.42
C ASP A 323 11.09 6.81 26.25
N ALA A 324 11.57 7.50 27.29
CA ALA A 324 12.92 8.03 27.33
C ALA A 324 14.00 6.93 27.28
N THR A 325 13.66 5.68 27.61
CA THR A 325 14.58 4.54 27.50
C THR A 325 14.94 4.28 26.05
N VAL A 326 13.96 4.27 25.15
CA VAL A 326 14.21 4.10 23.71
C VAL A 326 15.07 5.25 23.17
N ALA A 327 14.79 6.48 23.58
CA ALA A 327 15.59 7.64 23.19
C ALA A 327 17.05 7.52 23.67
N ARG A 328 17.27 7.17 24.95
CA ARG A 328 18.61 6.95 25.51
C ARG A 328 19.37 5.84 24.80
N THR A 329 18.71 4.72 24.49
CA THR A 329 19.34 3.61 23.75
C THR A 329 19.77 4.05 22.35
N ARG A 330 18.92 4.80 21.63
CA ARG A 330 19.29 5.36 20.31
C ARG A 330 20.45 6.34 20.41
N GLN A 331 20.44 7.22 21.40
CA GLN A 331 21.53 8.18 21.64
C GLN A 331 22.85 7.50 21.96
N ALA A 332 22.84 6.47 22.80
CA ALA A 332 24.04 5.67 23.11
C ALA A 332 24.61 5.01 21.85
N PHE A 333 23.75 4.46 20.98
CA PHE A 333 24.17 3.88 19.72
C PHE A 333 24.77 4.93 18.78
N ILE A 334 24.12 6.08 18.62
CA ILE A 334 24.64 7.20 17.82
C ILE A 334 26.00 7.66 18.34
N GLY A 335 26.15 7.82 19.66
CA GLY A 335 27.42 8.19 20.30
C GLY A 335 28.53 7.19 19.99
N ALA A 336 28.28 5.89 20.19
CA ALA A 336 29.26 4.85 19.89
C ALA A 336 29.67 4.82 18.40
N LEU A 337 28.74 5.05 17.47
CA LEU A 337 29.08 5.13 16.04
C LEU A 337 29.94 6.34 15.70
N ILE A 338 29.76 7.45 16.40
CA ILE A 338 30.57 8.68 16.23
C ILE A 338 31.97 8.44 16.82
N ASP A 339 32.06 7.93 18.04
CA ASP A 339 33.33 7.72 18.75
C ASP A 339 34.25 6.74 18.00
N LEU A 340 33.67 5.77 17.29
CA LEU A 340 34.38 4.78 16.49
C LEU A 340 34.58 5.19 15.00
N ASP A 341 34.15 6.41 14.60
CA ASP A 341 34.13 6.91 13.21
C ASP A 341 33.54 5.91 12.18
N LEU A 342 32.48 5.20 12.56
CA LEU A 342 31.92 4.11 11.75
C LEU A 342 30.94 4.60 10.67
N ALA A 343 30.46 5.84 10.77
CA ALA A 343 29.37 6.35 9.94
C ALA A 343 29.63 6.21 8.43
N ARG A 344 30.83 6.63 7.95
CA ARG A 344 31.17 6.56 6.51
C ARG A 344 31.28 5.13 6.00
N SER A 345 31.92 4.25 6.77
CA SER A 345 32.12 2.84 6.42
C SER A 345 30.79 2.08 6.38
N LEU A 346 29.93 2.31 7.39
CA LEU A 346 28.58 1.74 7.43
C LEU A 346 27.74 2.23 6.25
N GLN A 347 27.76 3.54 5.95
CA GLN A 347 27.03 4.09 4.82
C GLN A 347 27.51 3.53 3.49
N ALA A 348 28.82 3.34 3.31
CA ALA A 348 29.39 2.74 2.11
C ALA A 348 28.93 1.29 1.90
N SER A 349 28.84 0.50 2.98
CA SER A 349 28.34 -0.87 2.90
C SER A 349 26.83 -0.89 2.63
N LEU A 350 26.06 -0.12 3.40
CA LEU A 350 24.59 -0.08 3.32
C LEU A 350 24.08 0.41 1.97
N ARG A 351 24.82 1.28 1.25
CA ARG A 351 24.46 1.71 -0.11
C ARG A 351 24.32 0.56 -1.11
N ASN A 352 24.98 -0.57 -0.85
CA ASN A 352 24.94 -1.76 -1.70
C ASN A 352 23.88 -2.77 -1.24
N VAL A 353 23.12 -2.46 -0.18
CA VAL A 353 22.01 -3.29 0.29
C VAL A 353 20.73 -2.86 -0.44
N PRO A 354 20.03 -3.77 -1.15
CA PRO A 354 18.79 -3.44 -1.84
C PRO A 354 17.66 -3.21 -0.83
N ASP A 355 16.48 -2.82 -1.31
CA ASP A 355 15.30 -2.63 -0.48
C ASP A 355 14.72 -3.98 0.01
N LEU A 356 15.32 -4.54 1.06
CA LEU A 356 15.02 -5.88 1.58
C LEU A 356 13.54 -6.03 1.98
N ASP A 357 12.96 -5.03 2.64
CA ASP A 357 11.56 -5.03 3.07
C ASP A 357 10.62 -5.26 1.87
N ARG A 358 10.83 -4.49 0.80
CA ARG A 358 9.99 -4.56 -0.41
C ARG A 358 10.24 -5.81 -1.23
N ILE A 359 11.49 -6.25 -1.33
CA ILE A 359 11.81 -7.51 -2.02
C ILE A 359 11.16 -8.70 -1.29
N ALA A 360 11.20 -8.73 0.04
CA ALA A 360 10.58 -9.79 0.83
C ALA A 360 9.06 -9.86 0.61
N ALA A 361 8.37 -8.72 0.61
CA ALA A 361 6.94 -8.66 0.30
C ALA A 361 6.63 -9.17 -1.12
N ARG A 362 7.44 -8.81 -2.11
CA ARG A 362 7.26 -9.28 -3.49
C ARG A 362 7.56 -10.76 -3.67
N ILE A 363 8.49 -11.33 -2.90
CA ILE A 363 8.69 -12.78 -2.84
C ILE A 363 7.43 -13.46 -2.30
N ALA A 364 6.90 -12.99 -1.17
CA ALA A 364 5.71 -13.57 -0.55
C ALA A 364 4.46 -13.47 -1.43
N LEU A 365 4.34 -12.40 -2.23
CA LEU A 365 3.25 -12.20 -3.19
C LEU A 365 3.52 -12.82 -4.58
N ALA A 366 4.59 -13.61 -4.72
CA ALA A 366 4.99 -14.26 -5.98
C ALA A 366 5.12 -13.29 -7.17
N SER A 367 5.49 -12.04 -6.91
CA SER A 367 5.61 -10.96 -7.91
C SER A 367 7.04 -10.48 -8.11
N VAL A 368 8.03 -11.07 -7.43
CA VAL A 368 9.45 -10.74 -7.52
C VAL A 368 10.04 -11.00 -8.92
N ARG A 369 10.97 -10.16 -9.37
CA ARG A 369 11.68 -10.31 -10.65
C ARG A 369 13.07 -10.94 -10.48
N PRO A 370 13.64 -11.57 -11.53
CA PRO A 370 14.98 -12.17 -11.46
C PRO A 370 16.08 -11.22 -10.99
N ARG A 371 16.04 -9.94 -11.40
CA ARG A 371 17.01 -8.93 -10.96
C ARG A 371 16.93 -8.63 -9.46
N GLU A 372 15.75 -8.73 -8.85
CA GLU A 372 15.56 -8.49 -7.42
C GLU A 372 16.09 -9.66 -6.59
N LEU A 373 15.90 -10.89 -7.07
CA LEU A 373 16.53 -12.07 -6.46
C LEU A 373 18.06 -12.03 -6.57
N ALA A 374 18.59 -11.58 -7.71
CA ALA A 374 20.03 -11.37 -7.87
C ALA A 374 20.55 -10.30 -6.89
N ALA A 375 19.84 -9.18 -6.75
CA ALA A 375 20.19 -8.15 -5.78
C ALA A 375 20.14 -8.66 -4.33
N LEU A 376 19.16 -9.49 -3.97
CA LEU A 376 19.08 -10.12 -2.65
C LEU A 376 20.27 -11.07 -2.40
N ARG A 377 20.65 -11.89 -3.38
CA ARG A 377 21.89 -12.71 -3.32
C ARG A 377 23.11 -11.83 -3.07
N ASP A 378 23.22 -10.73 -3.81
CA ASP A 378 24.38 -9.82 -3.76
C ASP A 378 24.40 -8.95 -2.49
N ALA A 379 23.31 -8.92 -1.71
CA ALA A 379 23.22 -8.21 -0.43
C ALA A 379 23.99 -8.88 0.71
N GLY A 380 24.40 -10.14 0.58
CA GLY A 380 25.07 -10.88 1.66
C GLY A 380 26.41 -10.28 2.09
N PRO A 381 27.37 -10.08 1.18
CA PRO A 381 28.66 -9.46 1.51
C PRO A 381 28.55 -8.09 2.21
N PRO A 382 27.75 -7.11 1.73
CA PRO A 382 27.62 -5.83 2.44
C PRO A 382 26.96 -5.95 3.82
N LEU A 383 25.99 -6.87 4.01
CA LEU A 383 25.41 -7.12 5.34
C LEU A 383 26.44 -7.72 6.31
N ALA A 384 27.26 -8.67 5.86
CA ALA A 384 28.35 -9.23 6.67
C ALA A 384 29.40 -8.17 7.04
N ALA A 385 29.70 -7.24 6.13
CA ALA A 385 30.57 -6.11 6.40
C ALA A 385 29.96 -5.16 7.46
N VAL A 386 28.65 -4.91 7.41
CA VAL A 386 27.94 -4.14 8.46
C VAL A 386 28.05 -4.84 9.82
N ALA A 387 27.78 -6.14 9.89
CA ALA A 387 27.90 -6.91 11.13
C ALA A 387 29.33 -6.81 11.72
N SER A 388 30.35 -6.90 10.86
CA SER A 388 31.76 -6.79 11.25
C SER A 388 32.11 -5.39 11.76
N LEU A 389 31.61 -4.34 11.10
CA LEU A 389 31.81 -2.95 11.53
C LEU A 389 31.12 -2.64 12.86
N LEU A 390 30.00 -3.31 13.15
CA LEU A 390 29.27 -3.15 14.41
C LEU A 390 29.84 -4.00 15.56
N ALA A 391 30.76 -4.93 15.29
CA ALA A 391 31.39 -5.78 16.31
C ALA A 391 31.96 -5.02 17.53
N PRO A 392 32.68 -3.88 17.37
CA PRO A 392 33.20 -3.09 18.49
C PRO A 392 32.17 -2.22 19.22
N VAL A 393 30.92 -2.15 18.73
CA VAL A 393 29.87 -1.34 19.37
C VAL A 393 29.34 -2.08 20.60
N ASP A 394 29.67 -1.58 21.79
CA ASP A 394 29.26 -2.15 23.07
C ASP A 394 28.29 -1.22 23.82
N VAL A 395 27.04 -1.23 23.37
CA VAL A 395 25.93 -0.51 24.03
C VAL A 395 24.72 -1.43 24.17
N PRO A 396 23.78 -1.16 25.10
CA PRO A 396 22.56 -1.96 25.23
C PRO A 396 21.83 -2.12 23.89
N GLY A 397 21.55 -3.37 23.51
CA GLY A 397 20.88 -3.73 22.25
C GLY A 397 21.81 -3.93 21.05
N ALA A 398 23.12 -3.62 21.14
CA ALA A 398 24.05 -3.82 20.02
C ALA A 398 24.25 -5.31 19.65
N ALA A 399 24.08 -6.23 20.60
CA ALA A 399 24.12 -7.67 20.33
C ALA A 399 22.97 -8.12 19.40
N ASP A 400 21.73 -7.69 19.67
CA ASP A 400 20.56 -8.00 18.84
C ASP A 400 20.72 -7.48 17.41
N TRP A 401 21.24 -6.25 17.24
CA TRP A 401 21.53 -5.70 15.91
C TRP A 401 22.58 -6.50 15.14
N ARG A 402 23.68 -6.90 15.81
CA ARG A 402 24.72 -7.72 15.18
C ARG A 402 24.14 -9.05 14.72
N GLU A 403 23.36 -9.71 15.57
CA GLU A 403 22.73 -11.00 15.26
C GLU A 403 21.78 -10.87 14.05
N ARG A 404 20.96 -9.82 13.98
CA ARG A 404 20.06 -9.57 12.85
C ARG A 404 20.77 -9.26 11.53
N CYS A 405 22.00 -8.76 11.57
CA CYS A 405 22.80 -8.54 10.37
C CYS A 405 23.50 -9.81 9.87
N LEU A 406 23.54 -10.87 10.68
CA LEU A 406 24.07 -12.17 10.24
C LEU A 406 23.00 -12.87 9.41
N LEU A 407 23.34 -13.14 8.15
CA LEU A 407 22.50 -14.02 7.34
C LEU A 407 22.48 -15.42 7.96
N PRO A 408 21.33 -16.12 7.94
CA PRO A 408 21.30 -17.52 8.31
C PRO A 408 22.31 -18.29 7.46
N GLN A 409 23.07 -19.19 8.09
CA GLN A 409 23.99 -20.07 7.37
C GLN A 409 23.18 -20.86 6.34
N PRO A 410 23.69 -21.05 5.12
CA PRO A 410 23.00 -21.86 4.13
C PRO A 410 22.66 -23.22 4.75
N ILE A 411 21.41 -23.65 4.60
CA ILE A 411 21.00 -25.01 4.95
C ILE A 411 21.81 -25.93 4.05
N ALA A 412 22.67 -26.75 4.67
CA ALA A 412 23.59 -27.65 3.99
C ALA A 412 22.88 -28.77 3.22
#